data_AF-A0A524FP74-F1
#
_entry.id   AF-A0A524FP74-F1
#
_cell.length_a   1.000
_cell.length_b   1.000
_cell.length_c   1.000
_cell.angle_alpha   90.00
_cell.angle_beta   90.00
_cell.angle_gamma   90.00
#
_symmetry.space_group_name_H-M   'P 1'
#
loop_
_entity.id
_entity.type
_entity.pdbx_description
1 polymer ?
#
loop_
_entity_poly.entity_id
_entity_poly.type
_entity_poly.pdbx_seq_one_letter_code
_entity_poly.pdbx_strand_id
1 'polypeptide(L)'
;MSKQEIFDLEKIKEIINPIEEIQGNLFEFEDNFNNFIKYKEEKFKKVENQVLIEQIPPITQILEEINENLTKISNENINKFLIFQDNLMKKYKDSFKNSLMKLKLSQDKTKKIGIFLIENKKICKVIGKSSIMSAIEVNQWLDILEALKMNSLFQLTIKKCENFYRLLIEKRLKNELDKIPGDTDQILINDFKNNYLKNPNITFKEFLQNIEKKLSEKELEARKIIIDQTKERQKIEELKKKQEVQRQAYEDYLRLSDKEFEKMSRKRRREKLSEIETNQTKTDKVQISEEVSEKIEKFKSKFENSFEEKYLVREDNEKDPLDLIRKRKEEKEKEYHHHIKKFRNLKE
;
A
#
# COMPACT_ATOMS: atom_id res chain seq x y z
N MET A 1 61.02 -11.70 17.11
CA MET A 1 61.60 -11.66 15.74
C MET A 1 60.49 -11.39 14.76
N SER A 2 60.58 -10.23 14.10
CA SER A 2 59.66 -9.71 13.09
C SER A 2 59.51 -10.72 11.95
N LYS A 3 58.40 -11.47 11.94
CA LYS A 3 57.96 -12.11 10.71
C LYS A 3 57.64 -10.96 9.76
N GLN A 4 58.52 -10.72 8.79
CA GLN A 4 58.16 -9.97 7.59
C GLN A 4 56.87 -10.61 7.09
N GLU A 5 55.74 -9.91 7.23
CA GLU A 5 54.51 -10.34 6.59
C GLU A 5 54.76 -10.19 5.09
N ILE A 6 55.09 -11.31 4.44
CA ILE A 6 55.52 -11.39 3.04
C ILE A 6 54.44 -10.83 2.09
N PHE A 7 53.20 -10.68 2.58
CA PHE A 7 52.09 -10.09 1.84
C PHE A 7 51.34 -9.13 2.75
N ASP A 8 51.70 -7.86 2.68
CA ASP A 8 51.00 -6.75 3.31
C ASP A 8 50.10 -6.08 2.26
N LEU A 9 48.84 -5.87 2.60
CA LEU A 9 47.84 -5.28 1.71
C LEU A 9 48.14 -3.81 1.41
N GLU A 10 48.79 -3.11 2.34
CA GLU A 10 49.23 -1.72 2.12
C GLU A 10 50.34 -1.66 1.06
N LYS A 11 51.32 -2.56 1.14
CA LYS A 11 52.38 -2.67 0.13
C LYS A 11 51.85 -3.10 -1.25
N ILE A 12 50.85 -3.99 -1.28
CA ILE A 12 50.20 -4.36 -2.53
C ILE A 12 49.52 -3.12 -3.14
N LYS A 13 48.82 -2.31 -2.34
CA LYS A 13 48.21 -1.05 -2.80
C LYS A 13 49.24 -0.03 -3.29
N GLU A 14 50.34 0.16 -2.56
CA GLU A 14 51.44 1.04 -3.00
C GLU A 14 51.99 0.64 -4.38
N ILE A 15 52.10 -0.66 -4.65
CA ILE A 15 52.55 -1.19 -5.94
C ILE A 15 51.51 -0.93 -7.05
N ILE A 16 50.22 -0.81 -6.72
CA ILE A 16 49.12 -0.67 -7.68
C ILE A 16 48.83 0.80 -8.06
N ASN A 17 49.02 1.75 -7.15
CA ASN A 17 48.75 3.18 -7.40
C ASN A 17 49.34 3.72 -8.72
N PRO A 18 50.58 3.37 -9.12
CA PRO A 18 51.15 3.84 -10.39
C PRO A 18 50.37 3.41 -11.65
N ILE A 19 49.56 2.34 -11.60
CA ILE A 19 48.75 1.92 -12.75
C ILE A 19 47.63 2.91 -13.01
N GLU A 20 46.98 3.41 -11.96
CA GLU A 20 45.87 4.35 -12.10
C GLU A 20 46.37 5.64 -12.77
N GLU A 21 47.59 6.08 -12.40
CA GLU A 21 48.29 7.17 -13.07
C GLU A 21 48.63 6.84 -14.53
N ILE A 22 49.13 5.63 -14.83
CA ILE A 22 49.43 5.20 -16.21
C ILE A 22 48.17 5.14 -17.07
N GLN A 23 47.06 4.65 -16.52
CA GLN A 23 45.75 4.64 -17.20
C GLN A 23 45.28 6.06 -17.48
N GLY A 24 45.36 6.96 -16.50
CA GLY A 24 45.06 8.39 -16.67
C GLY A 24 45.89 9.03 -17.77
N ASN A 25 47.21 8.81 -17.75
CA ASN A 25 48.12 9.34 -18.76
C ASN A 25 47.83 8.78 -20.17
N LEU A 26 47.41 7.52 -20.27
CA LEU A 26 47.01 6.92 -21.55
C LEU A 26 45.73 7.56 -22.09
N PHE A 27 44.74 7.80 -21.23
CA PHE A 27 43.51 8.49 -21.64
C PHE A 27 43.78 9.94 -22.07
N GLU A 28 44.63 10.66 -21.34
CA GLU A 28 45.05 12.02 -21.74
C GLU A 28 45.79 12.01 -23.08
N PHE A 29 46.65 11.02 -23.32
CA PHE A 29 47.35 10.85 -24.58
C PHE A 29 46.38 10.58 -25.75
N GLU A 30 45.42 9.67 -25.57
CA GLU A 30 44.38 9.39 -26.57
C GLU A 30 43.50 10.62 -26.85
N ASP A 31 43.12 11.38 -25.83
CA ASP A 31 42.33 12.61 -26.01
C ASP A 31 43.11 13.70 -26.76
N ASN A 32 44.39 13.89 -26.41
CA ASN A 32 45.28 14.80 -27.14
C ASN A 32 45.43 14.41 -28.62
N PHE A 33 45.54 13.12 -28.90
CA PHE A 33 45.60 12.61 -30.27
C PHE A 33 44.27 12.83 -31.03
N ASN A 34 43.13 12.59 -30.39
CA ASN A 34 41.81 12.88 -30.96
C ASN A 34 41.61 14.38 -31.22
N ASN A 35 42.08 15.24 -30.32
CA ASN A 35 42.06 16.69 -30.50
C ASN A 35 42.97 17.13 -31.66
N PHE A 36 44.12 16.48 -31.84
CA PHE A 36 44.97 16.68 -33.02
C PHE A 36 44.26 16.30 -34.32
N ILE A 37 43.53 15.17 -34.37
CA ILE A 37 42.75 14.77 -35.55
C ILE A 37 41.65 15.80 -35.86
N LYS A 38 40.90 16.26 -34.84
CA LYS A 38 39.88 17.31 -35.04
C LYS A 38 40.50 18.60 -35.57
N TYR A 39 41.63 19.01 -35.00
CA TYR A 39 42.37 20.19 -35.47
C TYR A 39 42.87 20.01 -36.91
N LYS A 40 43.32 18.80 -37.25
CA LYS A 40 43.68 18.38 -38.61
C LYS A 40 42.52 18.64 -39.57
N GLU A 41 41.34 18.14 -39.26
CA GLU A 41 40.16 18.21 -40.13
C GLU A 41 39.60 19.63 -40.31
N GLU A 42 39.66 20.47 -39.27
CA GLU A 42 39.04 21.81 -39.25
C GLU A 42 39.93 22.91 -39.83
N LYS A 43 41.22 22.92 -39.46
CA LYS A 43 42.11 24.05 -39.78
C LYS A 43 43.00 23.81 -40.99
N PHE A 44 43.34 22.58 -41.33
CA PHE A 44 44.22 22.32 -42.48
C PHE A 44 43.52 22.49 -43.83
N LYS A 45 42.18 22.47 -43.87
CA LYS A 45 41.41 22.85 -45.07
C LYS A 45 41.60 24.32 -45.47
N LYS A 46 42.13 25.17 -44.58
CA LYS A 46 42.30 26.62 -44.77
C LYS A 46 43.74 27.05 -45.05
N VAL A 47 44.69 26.10 -45.12
CA VAL A 47 46.10 26.39 -45.36
C VAL A 47 46.33 26.50 -46.87
N GLU A 48 46.90 27.62 -47.34
CA GLU A 48 47.14 27.86 -48.79
C GLU A 48 48.52 27.39 -49.28
N ASN A 49 49.44 27.08 -48.35
CA ASN A 49 50.81 26.71 -48.69
C ASN A 49 50.94 25.22 -49.10
N GLN A 50 51.06 24.98 -50.41
CA GLN A 50 51.13 23.63 -51.00
C GLN A 50 52.28 22.76 -50.47
N VAL A 51 53.45 23.33 -50.19
CA VAL A 51 54.61 22.57 -49.67
C VAL A 51 54.32 22.01 -48.28
N LEU A 52 53.61 22.78 -47.44
CA LEU A 52 53.19 22.31 -46.12
C LEU A 52 52.13 21.22 -46.25
N ILE A 53 51.15 21.40 -47.15
CA ILE A 53 50.08 20.42 -47.42
C ILE A 53 50.65 19.06 -47.82
N GLU A 54 51.74 19.01 -48.59
CA GLU A 54 52.37 17.76 -49.00
C GLU A 54 53.17 17.07 -47.87
N GLN A 55 53.70 17.83 -46.91
CA GLN A 55 54.48 17.30 -45.78
C GLN A 55 53.62 16.80 -44.61
N ILE A 56 52.37 17.25 -44.50
CA ILE A 56 51.48 16.89 -43.40
C ILE A 56 51.02 15.42 -43.43
N PRO A 57 50.58 14.85 -44.57
CA PRO A 57 50.16 13.45 -44.64
C PRO A 57 51.18 12.45 -44.09
N PRO A 58 52.47 12.47 -44.49
CA PRO A 58 53.44 11.51 -43.97
C PRO A 58 53.71 11.71 -42.48
N ILE A 59 53.73 12.96 -41.98
CA ILE A 59 53.89 13.24 -40.55
C ILE A 59 52.67 12.71 -39.76
N THR A 60 51.46 12.89 -40.28
CA THR A 60 50.25 12.39 -39.63
C THR A 60 50.19 10.87 -39.61
N GLN A 61 50.66 10.21 -40.66
CA GLN A 61 50.74 8.75 -40.70
C GLN A 61 51.75 8.21 -39.67
N ILE A 62 52.90 8.87 -39.53
CA ILE A 62 53.88 8.54 -38.48
C ILE A 62 53.26 8.72 -37.08
N LEU A 63 52.49 9.80 -36.86
CA LEU A 63 51.82 10.04 -35.58
C LEU A 63 50.71 9.02 -35.30
N GLU A 64 49.96 8.61 -36.32
CA GLU A 64 48.95 7.54 -36.24
C GLU A 64 49.61 6.21 -35.86
N GLU A 65 50.70 5.82 -36.52
CA GLU A 65 51.46 4.61 -36.20
C GLU A 65 52.06 4.65 -34.78
N ILE A 66 52.58 5.80 -34.34
CA ILE A 66 53.08 5.97 -32.97
C ILE A 66 51.95 5.82 -31.96
N ASN A 67 50.79 6.44 -32.21
CA ASN A 67 49.62 6.34 -31.32
C ASN A 67 49.12 4.89 -31.22
N GLU A 68 48.95 4.20 -32.33
CA GLU A 68 48.52 2.79 -32.34
C GLU A 68 49.51 1.89 -31.59
N ASN A 69 50.82 2.08 -31.80
CA ASN A 69 51.83 1.28 -31.11
C ASN A 69 51.87 1.57 -29.61
N LEU A 70 51.81 2.85 -29.20
CA LEU A 70 51.86 3.23 -27.79
C LEU A 70 50.60 2.78 -27.03
N THR A 71 49.42 2.94 -27.63
CA THR A 71 48.16 2.48 -27.02
C THR A 71 48.17 0.96 -26.87
N LYS A 72 48.60 0.22 -27.89
CA LYS A 72 48.72 -1.24 -27.83
C LYS A 72 49.70 -1.71 -26.74
N ILE A 73 50.92 -1.19 -26.74
CA ILE A 73 51.95 -1.56 -25.76
C ILE A 73 51.50 -1.24 -24.34
N SER A 74 50.91 -0.06 -24.13
CA SER A 74 50.45 0.38 -22.83
C SER A 74 49.28 -0.48 -22.34
N ASN A 75 48.30 -0.77 -23.18
CA ASN A 75 47.19 -1.66 -22.84
C ASN A 75 47.66 -3.08 -22.53
N GLU A 76 48.60 -3.63 -23.29
CA GLU A 76 49.21 -4.93 -22.99
C GLU A 76 49.91 -4.95 -21.63
N ASN A 77 50.65 -3.88 -21.30
CA ASN A 77 51.34 -3.76 -20.02
C ASN A 77 50.38 -3.58 -18.84
N ILE A 78 49.35 -2.73 -18.99
CA ILE A 78 48.27 -2.57 -18.01
C ILE A 78 47.61 -3.92 -17.75
N ASN A 79 47.25 -4.66 -18.80
CA ASN A 79 46.63 -5.98 -18.65
C ASN A 79 47.53 -6.99 -17.93
N LYS A 80 48.82 -7.07 -18.29
CA LYS A 80 49.79 -7.92 -17.59
C LYS A 80 49.88 -7.57 -16.11
N PHE A 81 49.86 -6.28 -15.79
CA PHE A 81 49.91 -5.82 -14.41
C PHE A 81 48.63 -6.15 -13.65
N LEU A 82 47.45 -5.94 -14.23
CA LEU A 82 46.17 -6.30 -13.60
C LEU A 82 46.12 -7.81 -13.29
N ILE A 83 46.60 -8.65 -14.21
CA ILE A 83 46.73 -10.10 -13.97
C ILE A 83 47.68 -10.38 -12.80
N PHE A 84 48.80 -9.65 -12.72
CA PHE A 84 49.75 -9.77 -11.61
C PHE A 84 49.13 -9.33 -10.27
N GLN A 85 48.39 -8.23 -10.25
CA GLN A 85 47.64 -7.73 -9.10
C GLN A 85 46.62 -8.76 -8.60
N ASP A 86 45.82 -9.33 -9.49
CA ASP A 86 44.84 -10.36 -9.14
C ASP A 86 45.50 -11.59 -8.52
N ASN A 87 46.65 -12.00 -9.07
CA ASN A 87 47.43 -13.10 -8.54
C ASN A 87 47.99 -12.78 -7.14
N LEU A 88 48.51 -11.56 -6.93
CA LEU A 88 48.97 -11.11 -5.61
C LEU A 88 47.82 -11.10 -4.59
N MET A 89 46.67 -10.55 -4.98
CA MET A 89 45.49 -10.49 -4.11
C MET A 89 44.95 -11.88 -3.77
N LYS A 90 44.96 -12.81 -4.73
CA LYS A 90 44.57 -14.20 -4.50
C LYS A 90 45.53 -14.87 -3.51
N LYS A 91 46.84 -14.73 -3.70
CA LYS A 91 47.87 -15.27 -2.78
C LYS A 91 47.76 -14.67 -1.38
N TYR A 92 47.51 -13.37 -1.27
CA TYR A 92 47.25 -12.71 0.02
C TYR A 92 46.02 -13.31 0.71
N LYS A 93 44.89 -13.43 0.00
CA LYS A 93 43.66 -14.04 0.53
C LYS A 93 43.88 -15.47 1.03
N ASP A 94 44.61 -16.27 0.25
CA ASP A 94 44.92 -17.66 0.61
C ASP A 94 45.87 -17.72 1.83
N SER A 95 46.89 -16.87 1.87
CA SER A 95 47.80 -16.73 3.02
C SER A 95 47.05 -16.30 4.29
N PHE A 96 46.15 -15.32 4.16
CA PHE A 96 45.32 -14.84 5.25
C PHE A 96 44.36 -15.92 5.75
N LYS A 97 43.69 -16.64 4.84
CA LYS A 97 42.82 -17.78 5.18
C LYS A 97 43.59 -18.87 5.91
N ASN A 98 44.79 -19.22 5.44
CA ASN A 98 45.66 -20.18 6.10
C ASN A 98 46.12 -19.71 7.48
N SER A 99 46.41 -18.42 7.63
CA SER A 99 46.76 -17.80 8.91
C SER A 99 45.58 -17.86 9.89
N LEU A 100 44.37 -17.57 9.41
CA LEU A 100 43.13 -17.72 10.18
C LEU A 100 42.86 -19.17 10.60
N MET A 101 43.07 -20.15 9.72
CA MET A 101 42.91 -21.57 10.06
C MET A 101 43.93 -22.04 11.11
N LYS A 102 45.14 -21.48 11.10
CA LYS A 102 46.19 -21.79 12.08
C LYS A 102 45.97 -21.11 13.44
N LEU A 103 45.12 -20.07 13.51
CA LEU A 103 44.73 -19.44 14.77
C LEU A 103 43.81 -20.39 15.55
N LYS A 104 44.40 -21.17 16.47
CA LYS A 104 43.65 -21.88 17.51
C LYS A 104 43.08 -20.85 18.49
N LEU A 105 41.87 -20.37 18.21
CA LEU A 105 41.12 -19.52 19.14
C LEU A 105 40.58 -20.38 20.29
N SER A 106 40.83 -19.97 21.54
CA SER A 106 40.16 -20.52 22.71
C SER A 106 38.65 -20.36 22.58
N GLN A 107 37.87 -21.38 22.95
CA GLN A 107 36.41 -21.45 22.74
C GLN A 107 35.65 -20.18 23.18
N ASP A 108 36.09 -19.50 24.24
CA ASP A 108 35.49 -18.25 24.72
C ASP A 108 35.78 -17.04 23.83
N LYS A 109 36.99 -16.95 23.26
CA LYS A 109 37.32 -15.89 22.29
C LYS A 109 36.52 -16.08 21.00
N THR A 110 36.36 -17.32 20.55
CA THR A 110 35.53 -17.66 19.38
C THR A 110 34.06 -17.33 19.62
N LYS A 111 33.52 -17.62 20.82
CA LYS A 111 32.16 -17.21 21.20
C LYS A 111 31.98 -15.70 21.20
N LYS A 112 32.92 -14.94 21.80
CA LYS A 112 32.86 -13.47 21.82
C LYS A 112 32.90 -12.88 20.41
N ILE A 113 33.80 -13.37 19.55
CA ILE A 113 33.87 -12.95 18.15
C ILE A 113 32.59 -13.33 17.41
N GLY A 114 32.07 -14.54 17.61
CA GLY A 114 30.83 -15.00 16.99
C GLY A 114 29.61 -14.15 17.39
N ILE A 115 29.46 -13.85 18.68
CA ILE A 115 28.40 -12.96 19.20
C ILE A 115 28.55 -11.57 18.58
N PHE A 116 29.75 -11.00 18.60
CA PHE A 116 30.01 -9.69 17.99
C PHE A 116 29.68 -9.65 16.48
N LEU A 117 29.96 -10.73 15.74
CA LEU A 117 29.62 -10.84 14.32
C LEU A 117 28.11 -11.00 14.08
N ILE A 118 27.38 -11.63 15.00
CA ILE A 118 25.91 -11.74 14.97
C ILE A 118 25.26 -10.40 15.30
N GLU A 119 25.72 -9.72 16.35
CA GLU A 119 25.23 -8.40 16.76
C GLU A 119 25.38 -7.37 15.64
N ASN A 120 26.52 -7.40 14.94
CA ASN A 120 26.79 -6.51 13.82
C ASN A 120 26.19 -6.99 12.48
N LYS A 121 25.34 -8.02 12.48
CA LYS A 121 24.71 -8.61 11.28
C LYS A 121 25.69 -9.05 10.18
N LYS A 122 26.96 -9.30 10.53
CA LYS A 122 27.98 -9.78 9.59
C LYS A 122 27.85 -11.29 9.35
N ILE A 123 27.31 -12.03 10.32
CA ILE A 123 26.99 -13.46 10.21
C ILE A 123 25.62 -13.70 10.86
N CYS A 124 24.71 -14.39 10.19
CA CYS A 124 23.47 -14.86 10.80
C CYS A 124 23.69 -16.16 11.58
N LYS A 125 23.04 -16.32 12.73
CA LYS A 125 23.04 -17.59 13.49
C LYS A 125 22.64 -18.74 12.55
N VAL A 126 23.52 -19.72 12.38
CA VAL A 126 23.25 -20.88 11.51
C VAL A 126 22.20 -21.75 12.18
N ILE A 127 20.94 -21.57 11.78
CA ILE A 127 19.86 -22.52 12.05
C ILE A 127 20.00 -23.62 10.99
N GLY A 128 20.15 -24.87 11.43
CA GLY A 128 20.35 -26.02 10.55
C GLY A 128 19.22 -26.08 9.51
N LYS A 129 19.61 -25.90 8.23
CA LYS A 129 18.73 -25.86 7.06
C LYS A 129 17.63 -24.78 7.11
N SER A 130 18.03 -23.54 6.92
CA SER A 130 17.28 -22.64 6.05
C SER A 130 18.26 -22.07 5.04
N SER A 131 18.09 -22.41 3.76
CA SER A 131 18.67 -21.68 2.65
C SER A 131 18.15 -20.25 2.72
N ILE A 132 18.79 -19.41 3.53
CA ILE A 132 18.51 -17.98 3.59
C ILE A 132 19.14 -17.43 2.32
N MET A 133 18.36 -17.42 1.24
CA MET A 133 18.60 -16.45 0.18
C MET A 133 18.29 -15.10 0.80
N SER A 134 19.30 -14.23 0.88
CA SER A 134 19.07 -12.82 1.11
C SER A 134 18.03 -12.35 0.11
N ALA A 135 16.92 -11.81 0.57
CA ALA A 135 15.94 -11.22 -0.33
C ALA A 135 16.65 -10.11 -1.12
N ILE A 136 16.51 -10.16 -2.44
CA ILE A 136 17.01 -9.12 -3.33
C ILE A 136 16.44 -7.78 -2.84
N GLU A 137 17.31 -6.78 -2.66
CA GLU A 137 16.88 -5.46 -2.23
C GLU A 137 15.96 -4.82 -3.27
N VAL A 138 15.06 -3.93 -2.86
CA VAL A 138 14.10 -3.29 -3.77
C VAL A 138 14.81 -2.59 -4.95
N ASN A 139 15.96 -1.98 -4.69
CA ASN A 139 16.76 -1.31 -5.72
C ASN A 139 17.26 -2.30 -6.77
N GLN A 140 17.78 -3.45 -6.35
CA GLN A 140 18.24 -4.51 -7.26
C GLN A 140 17.08 -5.12 -8.05
N TRP A 141 15.88 -5.20 -7.47
CA TRP A 141 14.67 -5.57 -8.22
C TRP A 141 14.33 -4.57 -9.32
N LEU A 142 14.46 -3.27 -9.06
CA LEU A 142 14.23 -2.22 -10.06
C LEU A 142 15.27 -2.31 -11.18
N ASP A 143 16.55 -2.49 -10.85
CA ASP A 143 17.63 -2.65 -11.82
C ASP A 143 17.41 -3.87 -12.71
N ILE A 144 17.01 -5.01 -12.14
CA ILE A 144 16.66 -6.22 -12.89
C ILE A 144 15.45 -5.94 -13.80
N LEU A 145 14.44 -5.20 -13.33
CA LEU A 145 13.25 -4.88 -14.10
C LEU A 145 13.58 -3.95 -15.28
N GLU A 146 14.46 -2.98 -15.09
CA GLU A 146 14.97 -2.11 -16.17
C GLU A 146 15.82 -2.89 -17.18
N ALA A 147 16.73 -3.76 -16.69
CA ALA A 147 17.51 -4.63 -17.56
C ALA A 147 16.62 -5.58 -18.38
N LEU A 148 15.57 -6.13 -17.77
CA LEU A 148 14.59 -6.98 -18.44
C LEU A 148 13.77 -6.18 -19.47
N LYS A 149 13.40 -4.93 -19.17
CA LYS A 149 12.74 -4.05 -20.16
C LYS A 149 13.62 -3.81 -21.39
N MET A 150 14.93 -3.72 -21.24
CA MET A 150 15.86 -3.57 -22.37
C MET A 150 16.12 -4.88 -23.13
N ASN A 151 15.75 -6.03 -22.56
CA ASN A 151 15.97 -7.33 -23.16
C ASN A 151 14.88 -7.66 -24.21
N SER A 152 15.30 -7.87 -25.45
CA SER A 152 14.40 -8.15 -26.59
C SER A 152 13.62 -9.47 -26.44
N LEU A 153 14.22 -10.52 -25.87
CA LEU A 153 13.55 -11.80 -25.61
C LEU A 153 12.47 -11.65 -24.54
N PHE A 154 12.73 -10.85 -23.50
CA PHE A 154 11.76 -10.56 -22.45
C PHE A 154 10.57 -9.76 -22.99
N GLN A 155 10.81 -8.73 -23.80
CA GLN A 155 9.72 -7.99 -24.45
C GLN A 155 8.89 -8.88 -25.39
N LEU A 156 9.55 -9.75 -26.17
CA LEU A 156 8.84 -10.70 -27.04
C LEU A 156 7.98 -11.68 -26.25
N THR A 157 8.47 -12.16 -25.09
CA THR A 157 7.69 -13.05 -24.23
C THR A 157 6.54 -12.33 -23.54
N ILE A 158 6.72 -11.09 -23.07
CA ILE A 158 5.63 -10.25 -22.57
C ILE A 158 4.55 -10.07 -23.64
N LYS A 159 4.92 -9.69 -24.87
CA LYS A 159 3.96 -9.55 -25.98
C LYS A 159 3.21 -10.85 -26.27
N LYS A 160 3.88 -12.00 -26.19
CA LYS A 160 3.22 -13.31 -26.30
C LYS A 160 2.25 -13.56 -25.15
N CYS A 161 2.61 -13.22 -23.91
CA CYS A 161 1.73 -13.32 -22.76
C CYS A 161 0.52 -12.38 -22.86
N GLU A 162 0.72 -11.14 -23.31
CA GLU A 162 -0.37 -10.19 -23.58
C GLU A 162 -1.33 -10.71 -24.66
N ASN A 163 -0.80 -11.22 -25.76
CA ASN A 163 -1.60 -11.84 -26.82
C ASN A 163 -2.38 -13.06 -26.30
N PHE A 164 -1.73 -13.93 -25.52
CA PHE A 164 -2.39 -15.06 -24.89
C PHE A 164 -3.50 -14.61 -23.94
N TYR A 165 -3.26 -13.56 -23.15
CA TYR A 165 -4.25 -13.02 -22.23
C TYR A 165 -5.45 -12.41 -22.98
N ARG A 166 -5.22 -11.69 -24.08
CA ARG A 166 -6.30 -11.21 -24.97
C ARG A 166 -7.13 -12.36 -25.52
N LEU A 167 -6.49 -13.41 -26.03
CA LEU A 167 -7.19 -14.61 -26.51
C LEU A 167 -8.00 -15.28 -25.39
N LEU A 168 -7.48 -15.29 -24.17
CA LEU A 168 -8.17 -15.85 -23.01
C LEU A 168 -9.41 -15.02 -22.66
N ILE A 169 -9.31 -13.69 -22.66
CA ILE A 169 -10.44 -12.77 -22.46
C ILE A 169 -11.49 -12.98 -23.55
N GLU A 170 -11.10 -13.04 -24.82
CA GLU A 170 -12.03 -13.28 -25.93
C GLU A 170 -12.73 -14.64 -25.81
N LYS A 171 -12.00 -15.68 -25.40
CA LYS A 171 -12.58 -17.00 -25.16
C LYS A 171 -13.56 -16.99 -24.00
N ARG A 172 -13.25 -16.29 -22.91
CA ARG A 172 -14.19 -16.15 -21.78
C ARG A 172 -15.41 -15.32 -22.15
N LEU A 173 -15.22 -14.23 -22.90
CA LEU A 173 -16.32 -13.43 -23.43
C LEU A 173 -17.24 -14.27 -24.30
N LYS A 174 -16.71 -15.09 -25.22
CA LYS A 174 -17.51 -16.05 -26.00
C LYS A 174 -18.27 -17.01 -25.11
N ASN A 175 -17.59 -17.65 -24.16
CA ASN A 175 -18.24 -18.58 -23.22
C ASN A 175 -19.35 -17.93 -22.38
N GLU A 176 -19.22 -16.64 -22.03
CA GLU A 176 -20.26 -15.90 -21.31
C GLU A 176 -21.40 -15.47 -22.23
N LEU A 177 -21.11 -15.10 -23.48
CA LEU A 177 -22.12 -14.80 -24.50
C LEU A 177 -22.95 -16.04 -24.86
N ASP A 178 -22.33 -17.21 -24.92
CA ASP A 178 -23.01 -18.48 -25.20
C ASP A 178 -23.98 -18.89 -24.07
N LYS A 179 -23.81 -18.33 -22.86
CA LYS A 179 -24.72 -18.55 -21.72
C LYS A 179 -25.91 -17.58 -21.70
N ILE A 180 -25.94 -16.59 -22.59
CA ILE A 180 -27.04 -15.61 -22.67
C ILE A 180 -28.24 -16.26 -23.39
N PRO A 181 -29.47 -16.15 -22.86
CA PRO A 181 -30.67 -16.61 -23.56
C PRO A 181 -30.83 -15.90 -24.91
N GLY A 182 -31.23 -16.65 -25.94
CA GLY A 182 -31.39 -16.12 -27.31
C GLY A 182 -32.39 -14.96 -27.45
N ASP A 183 -33.31 -14.79 -26.49
CA ASP A 183 -34.31 -13.72 -26.45
C ASP A 183 -33.79 -12.40 -25.85
N THR A 184 -32.50 -12.30 -25.56
CA THR A 184 -31.93 -11.09 -24.93
C THR A 184 -31.66 -10.00 -25.96
N ASP A 185 -32.05 -8.76 -25.65
CA ASP A 185 -31.86 -7.61 -26.55
C ASP A 185 -30.40 -7.43 -26.98
N GLN A 186 -30.19 -7.24 -28.28
CA GLN A 186 -28.88 -7.02 -28.92
C GLN A 186 -28.12 -5.83 -28.29
N ILE A 187 -28.85 -4.83 -27.79
CA ILE A 187 -28.31 -3.63 -27.14
C ILE A 187 -27.66 -3.98 -25.80
N LEU A 188 -28.34 -4.78 -24.96
CA LEU A 188 -27.80 -5.25 -23.68
C LEU A 188 -26.58 -6.15 -23.86
N ILE A 189 -26.57 -6.96 -24.92
CA ILE A 189 -25.42 -7.81 -25.29
C ILE A 189 -24.21 -6.94 -25.67
N ASN A 190 -24.42 -5.85 -26.41
CA ASN A 190 -23.35 -4.94 -26.79
C ASN A 190 -22.83 -4.12 -25.59
N ASP A 191 -23.72 -3.69 -24.70
CA ASP A 191 -23.33 -3.01 -23.46
C ASP A 191 -22.60 -3.93 -22.49
N PHE A 192 -22.95 -5.20 -22.45
CA PHE A 192 -22.20 -6.22 -21.70
C PHE A 192 -20.80 -6.40 -22.29
N LYS A 193 -20.65 -6.54 -23.61
CA LYS A 193 -19.32 -6.64 -24.26
C LYS A 193 -18.43 -5.45 -23.92
N ASN A 194 -18.98 -4.23 -24.00
CA ASN A 194 -18.26 -3.00 -23.69
C ASN A 194 -17.83 -2.94 -22.21
N ASN A 195 -18.65 -3.42 -21.28
CA ASN A 195 -18.30 -3.48 -19.86
C ASN A 195 -17.34 -4.62 -19.53
N TYR A 196 -17.44 -5.76 -20.20
CA TYR A 196 -16.55 -6.90 -20.03
C TYR A 196 -15.12 -6.58 -20.48
N LEU A 197 -14.96 -5.79 -21.55
CA LEU A 197 -13.65 -5.30 -21.99
C LEU A 197 -12.99 -4.36 -20.96
N LYS A 198 -13.78 -3.61 -20.20
CA LYS A 198 -13.28 -2.74 -19.11
C LYS A 198 -12.95 -3.55 -17.85
N ASN A 199 -13.79 -4.54 -17.52
CA ASN A 199 -13.65 -5.39 -16.34
C ASN A 199 -13.91 -6.87 -16.71
N PRO A 200 -12.87 -7.64 -17.08
CA PRO A 200 -13.00 -8.99 -17.66
C PRO A 200 -13.38 -10.09 -16.65
N ASN A 201 -13.76 -9.73 -15.42
CA ASN A 201 -14.23 -10.67 -14.40
C ASN A 201 -15.74 -10.60 -14.16
N ILE A 202 -16.46 -9.68 -14.79
CA ILE A 202 -17.90 -9.49 -14.55
C ILE A 202 -18.70 -10.57 -15.28
N THR A 203 -19.58 -11.27 -14.56
CA THR A 203 -20.50 -12.25 -15.15
C THR A 203 -21.75 -11.54 -15.71
N PHE A 204 -22.40 -12.10 -16.74
CA PHE A 204 -23.63 -11.51 -17.31
C PHE A 204 -24.75 -11.30 -16.24
N LYS A 205 -24.87 -12.21 -15.28
CA LYS A 205 -25.80 -12.09 -14.15
C LYS A 205 -25.49 -10.90 -13.23
N GLU A 206 -24.21 -10.65 -12.95
CA GLU A 206 -23.77 -9.53 -12.13
C GLU A 206 -23.97 -8.20 -12.86
N PHE A 207 -23.78 -8.20 -14.18
CA PHE A 207 -24.08 -7.07 -15.03
C PHE A 207 -25.57 -6.71 -15.00
N LEU A 208 -26.47 -7.71 -15.13
CA LEU A 208 -27.92 -7.49 -14.99
C LEU A 208 -28.30 -6.98 -13.59
N GLN A 209 -27.78 -7.58 -12.52
CA GLN A 209 -28.02 -7.10 -11.15
C GLN A 209 -27.56 -5.65 -10.94
N ASN A 210 -26.45 -5.24 -11.57
CA ASN A 210 -25.96 -3.87 -11.48
C ASN A 210 -26.82 -2.88 -12.28
N ILE A 211 -27.39 -3.30 -13.41
CA ILE A 211 -28.37 -2.50 -14.15
C ILE A 211 -29.66 -2.36 -13.33
N GLU A 212 -30.16 -3.46 -12.78
CA GLU A 212 -31.36 -3.48 -11.93
C GLU A 212 -31.21 -2.60 -10.69
N LYS A 213 -30.06 -2.66 -10.01
CA LYS A 213 -29.76 -1.76 -8.88
C LYS A 213 -29.79 -0.29 -9.28
N LYS A 214 -29.17 0.07 -10.42
CA LYS A 214 -29.18 1.45 -10.93
C LYS A 214 -30.58 1.92 -11.34
N LEU A 215 -31.41 1.03 -11.87
CA LEU A 215 -32.81 1.33 -12.18
C LEU A 215 -33.63 1.51 -10.89
N SER A 216 -33.44 0.64 -9.91
CA SER A 216 -34.12 0.71 -8.61
C SER A 216 -33.78 1.99 -7.83
N GLU A 217 -32.54 2.47 -7.90
CA GLU A 217 -32.14 3.76 -7.30
C GLU A 217 -32.90 4.94 -7.93
N LYS A 218 -33.04 4.96 -9.25
CA LYS A 218 -33.82 6.00 -9.95
C LYS A 218 -35.32 5.94 -9.64
N GLU A 219 -35.89 4.74 -9.50
CA GLU A 219 -37.28 4.58 -9.09
C GLU A 219 -37.51 5.00 -7.63
N LEU A 220 -36.54 4.74 -6.74
CA LEU A 220 -36.56 5.19 -5.35
C LEU A 220 -36.48 6.72 -5.25
N GLU A 221 -35.67 7.37 -6.08
CA GLU A 221 -35.61 8.83 -6.18
C GLU A 221 -36.94 9.41 -6.67
N ALA A 222 -37.53 8.82 -7.71
CA ALA A 222 -38.84 9.25 -8.22
C ALA A 222 -39.95 9.12 -7.15
N ARG A 223 -39.95 8.03 -6.37
CA ARG A 223 -40.90 7.84 -5.26
C ARG A 223 -40.70 8.84 -4.13
N LYS A 224 -39.45 9.18 -3.79
CA LYS A 224 -39.15 10.22 -2.78
C LYS A 224 -39.73 11.57 -3.20
N ILE A 225 -39.58 11.94 -4.48
CA ILE A 225 -40.15 13.19 -5.02
C ILE A 225 -41.68 13.21 -4.86
N ILE A 226 -42.37 12.11 -5.15
CA ILE A 226 -43.84 12.01 -5.00
C ILE A 226 -44.26 12.12 -3.53
N ILE A 227 -43.51 11.48 -2.61
CA ILE A 227 -43.76 11.55 -1.16
C ILE A 227 -43.57 12.98 -0.64
N ASP A 228 -42.55 13.68 -1.11
CA ASP A 228 -42.30 15.05 -0.68
C ASP A 228 -43.36 16.01 -1.24
N GLN A 229 -43.80 15.84 -2.49
CA GLN A 229 -44.92 16.60 -3.06
C GLN A 229 -46.25 16.35 -2.33
N THR A 230 -46.51 15.11 -1.89
CA THR A 230 -47.72 14.80 -1.13
C THR A 230 -47.67 15.38 0.28
N LYS A 231 -46.52 15.37 0.95
CA LYS A 231 -46.32 16.08 2.22
C LYS A 231 -46.51 17.60 2.07
N GLU A 232 -46.02 18.20 0.99
CA GLU A 232 -46.24 19.62 0.70
C GLU A 232 -47.72 19.93 0.48
N ARG A 233 -48.45 19.09 -0.27
CA ARG A 233 -49.90 19.24 -0.44
C ARG A 233 -50.65 19.13 0.89
N GLN A 234 -50.29 18.18 1.76
CA GLN A 234 -50.89 18.04 3.08
C GLN A 234 -50.63 19.27 3.94
N LYS A 235 -49.39 19.81 3.95
CA LYS A 235 -49.08 21.07 4.65
C LYS A 235 -49.91 22.24 4.14
N ILE A 236 -50.09 22.35 2.82
CA ILE A 236 -50.94 23.41 2.21
C ILE A 236 -52.39 23.24 2.65
N GLU A 237 -52.91 22.01 2.70
CA GLU A 237 -54.28 21.73 3.12
C GLU A 237 -54.50 22.02 4.61
N GLU A 238 -53.55 21.69 5.48
CA GLU A 238 -53.55 22.08 6.89
C GLU A 238 -53.54 23.60 7.07
N LEU A 239 -52.74 24.32 6.27
CA LEU A 239 -52.70 25.78 6.30
C LEU A 239 -54.03 26.40 5.85
N LYS A 240 -54.68 25.83 4.82
CA LYS A 240 -56.03 26.24 4.40
C LYS A 240 -57.06 26.05 5.52
N LYS A 241 -57.06 24.88 6.17
CA LYS A 241 -57.95 24.62 7.33
C LYS A 241 -57.71 25.61 8.46
N LYS A 242 -56.45 25.94 8.77
CA LYS A 242 -56.12 26.98 9.78
C LYS A 242 -56.63 28.36 9.38
N GLN A 243 -56.51 28.75 8.11
CA GLN A 243 -57.05 30.02 7.60
C GLN A 243 -58.58 30.07 7.69
N GLU A 244 -59.27 28.98 7.34
CA GLU A 244 -60.73 28.89 7.47
C GLU A 244 -61.19 29.03 8.93
N VAL A 245 -60.52 28.34 9.86
CA VAL A 245 -60.81 28.46 11.30
C VAL A 245 -60.57 29.90 11.80
N GLN A 246 -59.50 30.55 11.38
CA GLN A 246 -59.22 31.95 11.73
C GLN A 246 -60.28 32.90 11.17
N ARG A 247 -60.69 32.70 9.91
CA ARG A 247 -61.74 33.49 9.27
C ARG A 247 -63.08 33.31 9.97
N GLN A 248 -63.45 32.08 10.32
CA GLN A 248 -64.66 31.81 11.10
C GLN A 248 -64.60 32.46 12.48
N ALA A 249 -63.46 32.40 13.18
CA ALA A 249 -63.30 33.08 14.46
C ALA A 249 -63.44 34.61 14.35
N TYR A 250 -62.99 35.20 13.23
CA TYR A 250 -63.14 36.62 12.96
C TYR A 250 -64.59 36.99 12.60
N GLU A 251 -65.26 36.18 11.79
CA GLU A 251 -66.69 36.34 11.49
C GLU A 251 -67.56 36.19 12.76
N ASP A 252 -67.21 35.25 13.65
CA ASP A 252 -67.85 35.06 14.95
C ASP A 252 -67.65 36.28 15.87
N TYR A 253 -66.45 36.89 15.88
CA TYR A 253 -66.15 38.09 16.65
C TYR A 253 -66.98 39.29 16.21
N LEU A 254 -67.17 39.47 14.90
CA LEU A 254 -67.97 40.58 14.37
C LEU A 254 -69.49 40.40 14.58
N ARG A 255 -69.96 39.15 14.72
CA ARG A 255 -71.40 38.85 14.88
C ARG A 255 -71.87 38.79 16.33
N LEU A 256 -71.00 38.39 17.25
CA LEU A 256 -71.35 38.16 18.66
C LEU A 256 -71.02 39.38 19.53
N SER A 257 -71.75 39.55 20.64
CA SER A 257 -71.36 40.54 21.65
C SER A 257 -70.09 40.10 22.39
N ASP A 258 -69.28 41.04 22.88
CA ASP A 258 -67.98 40.75 23.54
C ASP A 258 -68.09 39.69 24.65
N LYS A 259 -69.16 39.75 25.46
CA LYS A 259 -69.40 38.77 26.54
C LYS A 259 -69.68 37.35 26.01
N GLU A 260 -70.37 37.23 24.88
CA GLU A 260 -70.70 35.94 24.27
C GLU A 260 -69.51 35.34 23.53
N PHE A 261 -68.73 36.18 22.87
CA PHE A 261 -67.47 35.78 22.24
C PHE A 261 -66.46 35.27 23.27
N GLU A 262 -66.29 35.97 24.41
CA GLU A 262 -65.45 35.48 25.50
C GLU A 262 -65.92 34.13 26.05
N LYS A 263 -67.24 33.95 26.20
CA LYS A 263 -67.83 32.68 26.68
C LYS A 263 -67.55 31.54 25.71
N MET A 264 -67.63 31.78 24.40
CA MET A 264 -67.30 30.81 23.36
C MET A 264 -65.81 30.50 23.29
N SER A 265 -64.95 31.52 23.36
CA SER A 265 -63.49 31.36 23.40
C SER A 265 -63.04 30.55 24.62
N ARG A 266 -63.62 30.81 25.80
CA ARG A 266 -63.40 30.02 27.02
C ARG A 266 -63.86 28.56 26.86
N LYS A 267 -64.96 28.31 26.16
CA LYS A 267 -65.41 26.93 25.86
C LYS A 267 -64.48 26.20 24.90
N ARG A 268 -63.96 26.87 23.86
CA ARG A 268 -63.00 26.28 22.90
C ARG A 268 -61.64 25.98 23.54
N ARG A 269 -61.18 26.80 24.51
CA ARG A 269 -59.93 26.57 25.26
C ARG A 269 -60.02 25.47 26.33
N ARG A 270 -61.23 25.06 26.72
CA ARG A 270 -61.40 23.95 27.66
C ARG A 270 -61.16 22.65 26.89
N GLU A 271 -60.09 21.95 27.23
CA GLU A 271 -59.87 20.58 26.78
C GLU A 271 -60.99 19.69 27.30
N LYS A 272 -61.50 18.80 26.43
CA LYS A 272 -62.51 17.82 26.85
C LYS A 272 -61.80 16.73 27.64
N LEU A 273 -62.44 16.22 28.70
CA LEU A 273 -61.91 15.11 29.51
C LEU A 273 -61.48 13.88 28.66
N SER A 274 -62.09 13.68 27.50
CA SER A 274 -61.74 12.63 26.52
C SER A 274 -60.41 12.83 25.79
N GLU A 275 -59.84 14.04 25.78
CA GLU A 275 -58.56 14.37 25.11
C GLU A 275 -57.36 14.27 26.07
N ILE A 276 -57.62 14.20 27.39
CA ILE A 276 -56.57 14.08 28.41
C ILE A 276 -55.99 12.66 28.45
N GLU A 277 -56.78 11.63 28.12
CA GLU A 277 -56.32 10.24 28.05
C GLU A 277 -55.40 9.97 26.84
N THR A 278 -55.55 10.69 25.73
CA THR A 278 -54.75 10.47 24.51
C THR A 278 -53.44 11.26 24.47
N ASN A 279 -53.29 12.32 25.26
CA ASN A 279 -52.08 13.14 25.32
C ASN A 279 -50.97 12.62 26.26
N GLN A 280 -51.18 11.54 27.02
CA GLN A 280 -50.15 10.95 27.90
C GLN A 280 -48.93 10.36 27.16
N THR A 281 -48.95 10.29 25.83
CA THR A 281 -47.81 9.80 25.03
C THR A 281 -46.83 10.90 24.60
N LYS A 282 -47.08 12.17 24.92
CA LYS A 282 -46.09 13.25 24.75
C LYS A 282 -45.42 13.52 26.09
N THR A 283 -44.16 13.13 26.17
CA THR A 283 -43.25 13.32 27.30
C THR A 283 -43.10 14.80 27.67
N ASP A 284 -43.95 15.28 28.58
CA ASP A 284 -43.57 16.34 29.49
C ASP A 284 -42.83 15.68 30.66
N LYS A 285 -41.59 16.13 30.90
CA LYS A 285 -40.77 15.68 32.03
C LYS A 285 -41.49 16.02 33.34
N VAL A 286 -42.21 15.04 33.88
CA VAL A 286 -42.73 15.07 35.24
C VAL A 286 -41.54 15.19 36.18
N GLN A 287 -41.43 16.30 36.90
CA GLN A 287 -40.51 16.43 38.03
C GLN A 287 -41.02 15.49 39.13
N ILE A 288 -40.34 14.37 39.32
CA ILE A 288 -40.65 13.39 40.37
C ILE A 288 -40.12 13.97 41.69
N SER A 289 -40.99 14.12 42.70
CA SER A 289 -40.57 14.51 44.05
C SER A 289 -39.85 13.33 44.75
N GLU A 290 -38.90 13.65 45.64
CA GLU A 290 -38.03 12.68 46.33
C GLU A 290 -38.79 11.56 47.06
N GLU A 291 -39.98 11.83 47.60
CA GLU A 291 -40.80 10.81 48.25
C GLU A 291 -41.29 9.71 47.28
N VAL A 292 -41.51 10.05 46.01
CA VAL A 292 -41.98 9.10 45.00
C VAL A 292 -40.81 8.26 44.48
N SER A 293 -39.60 8.82 44.37
CA SER A 293 -38.41 8.03 44.00
C SER A 293 -38.04 7.03 45.07
N GLU A 294 -38.10 7.40 46.36
CA GLU A 294 -37.82 6.47 47.46
C GLU A 294 -38.82 5.31 47.53
N LYS A 295 -40.10 5.58 47.25
CA LYS A 295 -41.12 4.52 47.17
C LYS A 295 -40.87 3.57 45.99
N ILE A 296 -40.42 4.10 44.85
CA ILE A 296 -40.10 3.28 43.66
C ILE A 296 -38.84 2.44 43.92
N GLU A 297 -37.80 2.96 44.58
CA GLU A 297 -36.60 2.19 44.94
C GLU A 297 -36.88 1.10 45.98
N LYS A 298 -37.71 1.40 47.00
CA LYS A 298 -38.19 0.38 47.96
C LYS A 298 -39.07 -0.68 47.30
N PHE A 299 -39.70 -0.36 46.18
CA PHE A 299 -40.49 -1.33 45.41
C PHE A 299 -39.61 -2.20 44.51
N LYS A 300 -38.62 -1.62 43.82
CA LYS A 300 -37.67 -2.36 42.97
C LYS A 300 -36.79 -3.33 43.77
N SER A 301 -36.26 -2.89 44.92
CA SER A 301 -35.47 -3.74 45.82
C SER A 301 -36.24 -4.94 46.39
N LYS A 302 -37.58 -4.87 46.44
CA LYS A 302 -38.43 -6.00 46.84
C LYS A 302 -38.66 -7.02 45.72
N PHE A 303 -38.41 -6.66 44.46
CA PHE A 303 -38.65 -7.52 43.29
C PHE A 303 -37.37 -8.12 42.69
N GLU A 304 -36.20 -7.49 42.86
CA GLU A 304 -34.95 -7.92 42.23
C GLU A 304 -34.49 -9.32 42.69
N ASN A 305 -34.70 -9.70 43.96
CA ASN A 305 -34.13 -10.96 44.47
C ASN A 305 -34.94 -12.23 44.15
N SER A 306 -36.23 -12.14 43.78
CA SER A 306 -37.07 -13.34 43.58
C SER A 306 -37.59 -13.53 42.15
N PHE A 307 -37.50 -12.51 41.29
CA PHE A 307 -38.02 -12.58 39.93
C PHE A 307 -36.98 -13.11 38.94
N GLU A 308 -35.71 -12.71 39.07
CA GLU A 308 -34.62 -13.17 38.20
C GLU A 308 -34.32 -14.66 38.36
N GLU A 309 -34.47 -15.25 39.55
CA GLU A 309 -34.20 -16.66 39.80
C GLU A 309 -35.28 -17.63 39.30
N LYS A 310 -36.53 -17.19 39.14
CA LYS A 310 -37.67 -18.08 38.83
C LYS A 310 -38.23 -17.98 37.41
N TYR A 311 -38.08 -16.85 36.73
CA TYR A 311 -38.86 -16.57 35.50
C TYR A 311 -38.04 -16.14 34.29
N LEU A 312 -36.73 -15.94 34.42
CA LEU A 312 -35.83 -15.79 33.28
C LEU A 312 -35.35 -17.17 32.82
N VAL A 313 -36.02 -17.69 31.79
CA VAL A 313 -35.51 -18.74 30.92
C VAL A 313 -34.10 -18.32 30.50
N ARG A 314 -33.10 -19.17 30.81
CA ARG A 314 -31.74 -19.01 30.28
C ARG A 314 -31.81 -19.27 28.78
N GLU A 315 -32.12 -18.21 28.02
CA GLU A 315 -31.88 -18.17 26.58
C GLU A 315 -30.40 -18.45 26.34
N ASP A 316 -30.14 -19.17 25.25
CA ASP A 316 -28.88 -19.79 24.92
C ASP A 316 -27.67 -18.86 25.14
N ASN A 317 -26.66 -19.41 25.80
CA ASN A 317 -25.36 -18.77 25.99
C ASN A 317 -24.59 -18.72 24.66
N GLU A 318 -25.04 -17.93 23.69
CA GLU A 318 -24.15 -17.37 22.69
C GLU A 318 -23.30 -16.31 23.37
N LYS A 319 -22.18 -16.76 23.97
CA LYS A 319 -21.11 -15.86 24.39
C LYS A 319 -20.69 -15.06 23.17
N ASP A 320 -20.81 -13.73 23.25
CA ASP A 320 -20.30 -12.82 22.23
C ASP A 320 -18.86 -13.24 21.87
N PRO A 321 -18.57 -13.58 20.60
CA PRO A 321 -17.25 -14.07 20.19
C PRO A 321 -16.13 -13.08 20.54
N LEU A 322 -16.44 -11.79 20.69
CA LEU A 322 -15.49 -10.78 21.17
C LEU A 322 -15.07 -11.00 22.63
N ASP A 323 -15.99 -11.44 23.49
CA ASP A 323 -15.68 -11.71 24.90
C ASP A 323 -14.90 -13.01 25.08
N LEU A 324 -15.10 -14.00 24.21
CA LEU A 324 -14.23 -15.18 24.12
C LEU A 324 -12.80 -14.79 23.74
N ILE A 325 -12.62 -13.87 22.80
CA ILE A 325 -11.29 -13.37 22.40
C ILE A 325 -10.64 -12.56 23.52
N ARG A 326 -11.40 -11.72 24.23
CA ARG A 326 -10.90 -10.94 25.38
C ARG A 326 -10.45 -11.85 26.52
N LYS A 327 -11.27 -12.83 26.92
CA LYS A 327 -10.89 -13.81 27.96
C LYS A 327 -9.65 -14.61 27.57
N ARG A 328 -9.53 -15.02 26.31
CA ARG A 328 -8.37 -15.78 25.81
C ARG A 328 -7.09 -14.95 25.77
N LYS A 329 -7.18 -13.63 25.53
CA LYS A 329 -6.03 -12.72 25.65
C LYS A 329 -5.60 -12.56 27.11
N GLU A 330 -6.56 -12.36 28.02
CA GLU A 330 -6.27 -12.25 29.46
C GLU A 330 -5.64 -13.53 30.03
N GLU A 331 -6.12 -14.71 29.63
CA GLU A 331 -5.53 -15.99 30.03
C GLU A 331 -4.09 -16.14 29.52
N LYS A 332 -3.82 -15.78 28.25
CA LYS A 332 -2.46 -15.81 27.71
C LYS A 332 -1.51 -14.83 28.38
N GLU A 333 -1.98 -13.65 28.75
CA GLU A 333 -1.18 -12.69 29.53
C GLU A 333 -0.88 -13.21 30.93
N LYS A 334 -1.85 -13.84 31.59
CA LYS A 334 -1.65 -14.49 32.90
C LYS A 334 -0.67 -15.66 32.80
N GLU A 335 -0.76 -16.50 31.76
CA GLU A 335 0.21 -17.58 31.50
C GLU A 335 1.61 -17.03 31.24
N TYR A 336 1.73 -15.99 30.41
CA TYR A 336 3.00 -15.33 30.11
C TYR A 336 3.65 -14.76 31.38
N HIS A 337 2.89 -14.06 32.21
CA HIS A 337 3.37 -13.55 33.49
C HIS A 337 3.72 -14.65 34.50
N HIS A 338 2.95 -15.74 34.52
CA HIS A 338 3.26 -16.90 35.33
C HIS A 338 4.59 -17.55 34.91
N HIS A 339 4.81 -17.72 33.61
CA HIS A 339 6.06 -18.25 33.06
C HIS A 339 7.25 -17.32 33.36
N ILE A 340 7.11 -16.00 33.21
CA ILE A 340 8.16 -15.04 33.58
C ILE A 340 8.51 -15.13 35.06
N LYS A 341 7.50 -15.21 35.96
CA LYS A 341 7.73 -15.38 37.40
C LYS A 341 8.47 -16.68 37.69
N LYS A 342 8.08 -17.79 37.05
CA LYS A 342 8.76 -19.08 37.19
C LYS A 342 10.23 -19.03 36.75
N PHE A 343 10.55 -18.28 35.69
CA PHE A 343 11.94 -18.08 35.24
C PHE A 343 12.74 -17.09 36.10
N ARG A 344 12.10 -16.13 36.76
CA ARG A 344 12.78 -15.25 37.74
C ARG A 344 13.11 -16.00 39.03
N ASN A 345 12.20 -16.83 39.52
CA ASN A 345 12.41 -17.62 40.74
C ASN A 345 13.39 -18.81 40.58
N LEU A 346 13.88 -19.07 39.36
CA LEU A 346 14.93 -20.07 39.07
C LEU A 346 16.34 -19.44 38.95
N LYS A 347 16.45 -18.12 39.12
CA LYS A 347 17.71 -17.35 39.05
C LYS A 347 18.14 -16.73 40.39
N GLU A 348 17.35 -16.91 41.43
CA GLU A 348 17.75 -16.80 42.84
C GLU A 348 17.98 -18.20 43.39
#